data_AF-A0A249L508-F1
#
_entry.id   AF-A0A249L508-F1
#
_cell.length_a   1.000
_cell.length_b   1.000
_cell.length_c   1.000
_cell.angle_alpha   90.00
_cell.angle_beta   90.00
_cell.angle_gamma   90.00
#
_symmetry.space_group_name_H-M   'P 1'
#
loop_
_entity.id
_entity.type
_entity.pdbx_description
1 polymer ?
#
loop_
_entity_poly.entity_id
_entity_poly.type
_entity_poly.pdbx_seq_one_letter_code
_entity_poly.pdbx_strand_id
1 'polypeptide(L)'
;MNKKLLAVITSTAIVLSVSTTSTAFADNEKGEKRMSSMLSGLVSNGTITQSQADAIIKAAEGMRAASKSIKDANRTALDSVITSTLGISLDTLTSRLKAGETLSSIAGDKKSALITALVAEINKQIDAALAAGKITADQATAQKGKSVQRVTNMVNNVRGFGKKANRPGVLPKPTSASSTSFKTA
;
A
#
# COMPACT_ATOMS: atom_id res chain seq x y z
N MET A 1 -20.01 -40.78 -1.84
CA MET A 1 -20.22 -39.98 -3.07
C MET A 1 -20.44 -38.52 -2.67
N ASN A 2 -19.37 -37.74 -2.53
CA ASN A 2 -19.46 -36.35 -2.03
C ASN A 2 -18.93 -35.40 -3.11
N LYS A 3 -19.86 -34.88 -3.92
CA LYS A 3 -19.61 -33.96 -5.03
C LYS A 3 -19.26 -32.58 -4.47
N LYS A 4 -17.97 -32.28 -4.33
CA LYS A 4 -17.52 -30.89 -4.17
C LYS A 4 -17.60 -30.25 -5.56
N LEU A 5 -18.64 -29.45 -5.74
CA LEU A 5 -18.85 -28.58 -6.90
C LEU A 5 -17.60 -27.73 -7.13
N LEU A 6 -16.76 -28.15 -8.08
CA LEU A 6 -15.87 -27.26 -8.81
C LEU A 6 -16.79 -26.36 -9.66
N ALA A 7 -17.06 -25.14 -9.19
CA ALA A 7 -17.61 -24.10 -10.04
C ALA A 7 -16.50 -23.64 -11.01
N VAL A 8 -16.34 -24.39 -12.09
CA VAL A 8 -15.59 -23.98 -13.27
C VAL A 8 -16.35 -22.81 -13.89
N ILE A 9 -15.86 -21.60 -13.65
CA ILE A 9 -16.28 -20.41 -14.40
C ILE A 9 -15.59 -20.54 -15.76
N THR A 10 -16.26 -21.16 -16.73
CA THR A 10 -15.86 -21.08 -18.13
C THR A 10 -16.11 -19.66 -18.61
N SER A 11 -15.13 -18.80 -18.42
CA SER A 11 -15.13 -17.43 -18.91
C SER A 11 -15.08 -17.46 -20.44
N THR A 12 -16.20 -17.18 -21.10
CA THR A 12 -16.19 -16.67 -22.48
C THR A 12 -15.36 -15.39 -22.48
N ALA A 13 -14.19 -15.44 -23.09
CA ALA A 13 -13.27 -14.31 -23.15
C ALA A 13 -13.84 -13.23 -24.08
N ILE A 14 -14.47 -12.20 -23.50
CA ILE A 14 -14.60 -10.91 -24.17
C ILE A 14 -13.30 -10.16 -23.90
N VAL A 15 -12.41 -10.11 -24.90
CA VAL A 15 -11.23 -9.24 -24.87
C VAL A 15 -11.71 -7.79 -24.91
N LEU A 16 -11.75 -7.16 -23.74
CA LEU A 16 -11.84 -5.72 -23.62
C LEU A 16 -10.44 -5.20 -23.27
N SER A 17 -9.74 -4.65 -24.26
CA SER A 17 -8.45 -3.97 -24.09
C SER A 17 -8.65 -2.63 -23.38
N VAL A 18 -8.86 -2.67 -22.06
CA VAL A 18 -8.81 -1.47 -21.23
C VAL A 18 -7.35 -1.20 -20.88
N SER A 19 -6.75 -0.22 -21.55
CA SER A 19 -5.49 0.40 -21.15
C SER A 19 -5.68 1.14 -19.81
N THR A 20 -5.60 0.42 -18.68
CA THR A 20 -5.76 1.02 -17.36
C THR A 20 -4.51 1.79 -16.96
N THR A 21 -4.55 3.12 -17.02
CA THR A 21 -3.60 3.97 -16.32
C THR A 21 -3.93 3.96 -14.82
N SER A 22 -3.13 3.19 -14.06
CA SER A 22 -3.30 3.01 -12.61
C SER A 22 -2.98 4.30 -11.85
N THR A 23 -3.98 5.13 -11.61
CA THR A 23 -3.90 6.23 -10.62
C THR A 23 -4.24 5.67 -9.24
N ALA A 24 -3.22 5.58 -8.38
CA ALA A 24 -3.38 5.10 -7.01
C ALA A 24 -4.06 6.17 -6.13
N PHE A 25 -5.38 6.08 -5.96
CA PHE A 25 -6.12 6.91 -5.02
C PHE A 25 -6.19 6.23 -3.65
N ALA A 26 -5.35 6.72 -2.73
CA ALA A 26 -5.43 6.38 -1.31
C ALA A 26 -6.56 7.16 -0.63
N ASP A 27 -7.82 6.77 -0.92
CA ASP A 27 -9.01 7.15 -0.15
C ASP A 27 -10.02 6.01 -0.29
N ASN A 28 -10.00 5.08 0.66
CA ASN A 28 -10.67 3.77 0.53
C ASN A 28 -12.20 3.91 0.35
N GLU A 29 -12.83 4.90 0.99
CA GLU A 29 -14.26 5.16 0.84
C GLU A 29 -14.64 5.78 -0.51
N LYS A 30 -13.75 6.55 -1.13
CA LYS A 30 -14.02 7.16 -2.44
C LYS A 30 -13.83 6.14 -3.55
N GLY A 31 -12.87 5.23 -3.44
CA GLY A 31 -12.62 4.22 -4.46
C GLY A 31 -13.81 3.26 -4.66
N GLU A 32 -14.45 2.85 -3.58
CA GLU A 32 -15.61 1.94 -3.63
C GLU A 32 -16.86 2.62 -4.18
N LYS A 33 -17.19 3.82 -3.68
CA LYS A 33 -18.30 4.64 -4.20
C LYS A 33 -18.15 4.98 -5.68
N ARG A 34 -16.92 5.19 -6.14
CA ARG A 34 -16.62 5.45 -7.57
C ARG A 34 -16.81 4.19 -8.42
N MET A 35 -16.38 3.03 -7.93
CA MET A 35 -16.60 1.75 -8.60
C MET A 35 -18.10 1.46 -8.74
N SER A 36 -18.86 1.56 -7.64
CA SER A 36 -20.30 1.33 -7.66
C SER A 36 -21.01 2.32 -8.59
N SER A 37 -20.63 3.61 -8.58
CA SER A 37 -21.21 4.61 -9.49
C SER A 37 -20.91 4.32 -10.97
N MET A 38 -19.70 3.85 -11.30
CA MET A 38 -19.36 3.45 -12.68
C MET A 38 -20.14 2.22 -13.12
N LEU A 39 -20.25 1.21 -12.24
CA LEU A 39 -21.01 -0.01 -12.50
C LEU A 39 -22.50 0.29 -12.66
N SER A 40 -23.08 1.14 -11.80
CA SER A 40 -24.49 1.57 -11.95
C SER A 40 -24.75 2.28 -13.28
N GLY A 41 -23.81 3.10 -13.77
CA GLY A 41 -23.91 3.70 -15.11
C GLY A 41 -23.93 2.65 -16.23
N LEU A 42 -23.09 1.61 -16.13
CA LEU A 42 -23.04 0.51 -17.09
C LEU A 42 -24.29 -0.39 -17.03
N VAL A 43 -24.83 -0.62 -15.83
CA VAL A 43 -26.11 -1.33 -15.63
C VAL A 43 -27.25 -0.53 -16.25
N SER A 44 -27.30 0.78 -16.00
CA SER A 44 -28.33 1.68 -16.57
C SER A 44 -28.27 1.73 -18.11
N ASN A 45 -27.08 1.64 -18.69
CA ASN A 45 -26.89 1.58 -20.13
C ASN A 45 -27.13 0.17 -20.72
N GLY A 46 -27.51 -0.81 -19.89
CA GLY A 46 -27.75 -2.19 -20.33
C GLY A 46 -26.50 -2.94 -20.80
N THR A 47 -25.30 -2.39 -20.58
CA THR A 47 -24.03 -3.01 -21.01
C THR A 47 -23.68 -4.22 -20.13
N ILE A 48 -24.10 -4.19 -18.86
CA ILE A 48 -23.95 -5.29 -17.89
C ILE A 48 -25.24 -5.46 -17.09
N THR A 49 -25.46 -6.65 -16.52
CA THR A 49 -26.57 -6.93 -15.61
C THR A 49 -26.23 -6.57 -14.17
N GLN A 50 -27.24 -6.40 -13.32
CA GLN A 50 -27.04 -6.18 -11.87
C GLN A 50 -26.25 -7.34 -11.24
N SER A 51 -26.54 -8.58 -11.62
CA SER A 51 -25.82 -9.76 -11.13
C SER A 51 -24.33 -9.78 -11.53
N GLN A 52 -23.98 -9.25 -12.71
CA GLN A 52 -22.57 -9.09 -13.12
C GLN A 52 -21.89 -7.99 -12.31
N ALA A 53 -22.57 -6.86 -12.07
CA ALA A 53 -22.04 -5.79 -11.21
C ALA A 53 -21.76 -6.29 -9.79
N ASP A 54 -22.69 -7.03 -9.19
CA ASP A 54 -22.55 -7.58 -7.84
C ASP A 54 -21.39 -8.60 -7.75
N ALA A 55 -21.22 -9.44 -8.77
CA ALA A 55 -20.10 -10.38 -8.85
C ALA A 55 -18.73 -9.65 -8.90
N ILE A 56 -18.65 -8.54 -9.64
CA ILE A 56 -17.44 -7.70 -9.72
C ILE A 56 -17.14 -7.04 -8.37
N ILE A 57 -18.16 -6.50 -7.69
CA ILE A 57 -18.00 -5.90 -6.36
C ILE A 57 -17.46 -6.95 -5.38
N LYS A 58 -18.08 -8.13 -5.35
CA LYS A 58 -17.65 -9.23 -4.47
C LYS A 58 -16.22 -9.70 -4.77
N ALA A 59 -15.84 -9.78 -6.04
CA ALA A 59 -14.46 -10.09 -6.42
C ALA A 59 -13.49 -8.99 -5.92
N ALA A 60 -13.85 -7.72 -6.07
CA ALA A 60 -13.03 -6.60 -5.61
C ALA A 60 -12.88 -6.56 -4.08
N GLU A 61 -13.93 -6.85 -3.32
CA GLU A 61 -13.89 -7.00 -1.86
C GLU A 61 -12.97 -8.14 -1.43
N GLY A 62 -13.09 -9.31 -2.07
CA GLY A 62 -12.21 -10.45 -1.81
C GLY A 62 -10.74 -10.13 -2.06
N MET A 63 -10.44 -9.40 -3.15
CA MET A 63 -9.09 -8.92 -3.42
C MET A 63 -8.59 -7.92 -2.38
N ARG A 64 -9.45 -7.00 -1.90
CA ARG A 64 -9.08 -6.04 -0.85
C ARG A 64 -8.80 -6.74 0.47
N ALA A 65 -9.63 -7.69 0.87
CA ALA A 65 -9.44 -8.48 2.09
C ALA A 65 -8.13 -9.29 2.04
N ALA A 66 -7.86 -9.93 0.90
CA ALA A 66 -6.60 -10.64 0.68
C ALA A 66 -5.40 -9.69 0.71
N SER A 67 -5.50 -8.53 0.04
CA SER A 67 -4.43 -7.52 0.01
C SER A 67 -4.14 -6.94 1.39
N LYS A 68 -5.18 -6.71 2.19
CA LYS A 68 -5.04 -6.26 3.58
C LYS A 68 -4.33 -7.31 4.41
N SER A 69 -4.76 -8.57 4.32
CA SER A 69 -4.14 -9.67 5.07
C SER A 69 -2.66 -9.84 4.72
N ILE A 70 -2.31 -9.77 3.43
CA ILE A 70 -0.90 -9.81 2.98
C ILE A 70 -0.12 -8.62 3.53
N LYS A 71 -0.69 -7.41 3.48
CA LYS A 71 -0.04 -6.21 4.01
C LYS A 71 0.22 -6.34 5.51
N ASP A 72 -0.76 -6.83 6.27
CA ASP A 72 -0.67 -6.99 7.72
C ASP A 72 0.39 -8.06 8.07
N ALA A 73 0.37 -9.21 7.39
CA ALA A 73 1.41 -10.23 7.54
C ALA A 73 2.82 -9.70 7.23
N ASN A 74 2.96 -8.93 6.15
CA ASN A 74 4.23 -8.29 5.78
C ASN A 74 4.69 -7.27 6.82
N ARG A 75 3.77 -6.53 7.47
CA ARG A 75 4.12 -5.62 8.56
C ARG A 75 4.61 -6.41 9.78
N THR A 76 3.89 -7.45 10.17
CA THR A 76 4.27 -8.31 11.30
C THR A 76 5.63 -8.96 11.07
N ALA A 77 5.93 -9.43 9.85
CA ALA A 77 7.23 -9.99 9.51
C ALA A 77 8.37 -8.96 9.69
N LEU A 78 8.17 -7.72 9.24
CA LEU A 78 9.17 -6.66 9.42
C LEU A 78 9.35 -6.30 10.90
N ASP A 79 8.26 -6.19 11.66
CA ASP A 79 8.32 -5.90 13.09
C ASP A 79 9.09 -7.03 13.83
N SER A 80 8.86 -8.29 13.46
CA SER A 80 9.60 -9.45 13.98
C SER A 80 11.09 -9.39 13.66
N VAL A 81 11.47 -8.97 12.45
CA VAL A 81 12.88 -8.80 12.06
C VAL A 81 13.54 -7.70 12.88
N ILE A 82 12.83 -6.58 13.11
CA ILE A 82 13.33 -5.47 13.92
C ILE A 82 13.54 -5.92 15.37
N THR A 83 12.53 -6.52 16.01
CA THR A 83 12.63 -6.95 17.42
C THR A 83 13.70 -8.03 17.62
N SER A 84 13.81 -8.98 16.69
CA SER A 84 14.84 -10.03 16.71
C SER A 84 16.26 -9.45 16.56
N THR A 85 16.45 -8.52 15.61
CA THR A 85 17.77 -7.91 15.38
C THR A 85 18.19 -7.04 16.56
N LEU A 86 17.25 -6.26 17.11
CA LEU A 86 17.53 -5.34 18.21
C LEU A 86 17.63 -6.05 19.55
N GLY A 87 16.91 -7.15 19.75
CA GLY A 87 16.81 -7.85 21.03
C GLY A 87 15.89 -7.11 22.02
N ILE A 88 14.90 -6.38 21.52
CA ILE A 88 13.92 -5.65 22.35
C ILE A 88 12.50 -6.10 22.03
N SER A 89 11.58 -5.93 22.97
CA SER A 89 10.16 -6.21 22.75
C SER A 89 9.52 -5.21 21.79
N LEU A 90 8.41 -5.61 21.15
CA LEU A 90 7.63 -4.73 20.28
C LEU A 90 7.03 -3.54 21.04
N ASP A 91 6.67 -3.74 22.31
CA ASP A 91 6.11 -2.69 23.16
C ASP A 91 7.18 -1.64 23.50
N THR A 92 8.39 -2.08 23.85
CA THR A 92 9.53 -1.19 24.08
C THR A 92 9.88 -0.41 22.83
N LEU A 93 9.93 -1.08 21.68
CA LEU A 93 10.16 -0.43 20.38
C LEU A 93 9.10 0.63 20.11
N THR A 94 7.82 0.29 20.30
CA THR A 94 6.69 1.18 20.03
C THR A 94 6.71 2.41 20.94
N SER A 95 7.01 2.24 22.23
CA SER A 95 7.12 3.35 23.17
C SER A 95 8.25 4.32 22.80
N ARG A 96 9.43 3.81 22.42
CA ARG A 96 10.56 4.66 22.00
C ARG A 96 10.29 5.39 20.68
N LEU A 97 9.63 4.71 19.72
CA LEU A 97 9.19 5.36 18.48
C LEU A 97 8.13 6.45 18.74
N LYS A 98 7.20 6.24 19.69
CA LYS A 98 6.22 7.26 20.11
C LYS A 98 6.89 8.44 20.82
N ALA A 99 7.98 8.19 21.55
CA ALA A 99 8.80 9.22 22.16
C ALA A 99 9.61 10.05 21.13
N GLY A 100 9.56 9.69 19.85
CA GLY A 100 10.23 10.40 18.77
C GLY A 100 11.65 9.91 18.48
N GLU A 101 12.10 8.81 19.10
CA GLU A 101 13.37 8.20 18.74
C GLU A 101 13.30 7.57 17.34
N THR A 102 14.39 7.66 16.59
CA THR A 102 14.52 6.98 15.29
C THR A 102 14.91 5.52 15.50
N LEU A 103 14.56 4.65 14.55
CA LEU A 103 15.06 3.26 14.57
C LEU A 103 16.60 3.21 14.56
N SER A 104 17.26 4.17 13.90
CA SER A 104 18.71 4.31 13.94
C SER A 104 19.23 4.58 15.36
N SER A 105 18.55 5.45 16.12
CA SER A 105 18.92 5.77 17.51
C SER A 105 18.71 4.58 18.43
N ILE A 106 17.61 3.85 18.23
CA ILE A 106 17.29 2.65 19.02
C ILE A 106 18.26 1.51 18.69
N ALA A 107 18.70 1.40 17.42
CA ALA A 107 19.59 0.34 16.97
C ALA A 107 21.05 0.51 17.39
N GLY A 108 21.53 1.75 17.54
CA GLY A 108 22.94 2.03 17.82
C GLY A 108 23.86 1.31 16.83
N ASP A 109 24.78 0.50 17.36
CA ASP A 109 25.76 -0.28 16.58
C ASP A 109 25.13 -1.33 15.66
N LYS A 110 23.92 -1.79 15.99
CA LYS A 110 23.20 -2.82 15.20
C LYS A 110 22.53 -2.24 13.94
N LYS A 111 22.68 -0.94 13.67
CA LYS A 111 22.04 -0.28 12.52
C LYS A 111 22.33 -0.95 11.18
N SER A 112 23.59 -1.29 10.93
CA SER A 112 23.98 -1.94 9.67
C SER A 112 23.31 -3.32 9.51
N ALA A 113 23.32 -4.12 10.58
CA ALA A 113 22.65 -5.41 10.62
C ALA A 113 21.14 -5.28 10.39
N LEU A 114 20.51 -4.28 11.01
CA LEU A 114 19.08 -4.00 10.86
C LEU A 114 18.71 -3.63 9.43
N ILE A 115 19.49 -2.77 8.77
CA ILE A 115 19.24 -2.40 7.36
C ILE A 115 19.34 -3.63 6.47
N THR A 116 20.38 -4.45 6.64
CA THR A 116 20.57 -5.69 5.87
C THR A 116 19.41 -6.67 6.07
N ALA A 117 19.00 -6.90 7.31
CA ALA A 117 17.90 -7.81 7.62
C ALA A 117 16.56 -7.33 7.05
N LEU A 118 16.27 -6.02 7.15
CA LEU A 118 15.06 -5.43 6.58
C LEU A 118 15.04 -5.49 5.05
N VAL A 119 16.17 -5.24 4.39
CA VAL A 119 16.27 -5.36 2.93
C VAL A 119 16.04 -6.80 2.48
N ALA A 120 16.62 -7.79 3.17
CA ALA A 120 16.43 -9.20 2.88
C ALA A 120 14.96 -9.60 2.99
N GLU A 121 14.28 -9.20 4.07
CA GLU A 121 12.86 -9.50 4.27
C GLU A 121 11.97 -8.80 3.24
N ILE A 122 12.24 -7.54 2.88
CA ILE A 122 11.50 -6.85 1.81
C ILE A 122 11.68 -7.55 0.46
N ASN A 123 12.90 -8.00 0.14
CA ASN A 123 13.15 -8.72 -1.10
C ASN A 123 12.36 -10.04 -1.15
N LYS A 124 12.30 -10.77 -0.03
CA LYS A 124 11.47 -11.98 0.10
C LYS A 124 9.98 -11.68 -0.14
N GLN A 125 9.47 -10.56 0.37
CA GLN A 125 8.09 -10.13 0.13
C GLN A 125 7.83 -9.77 -1.33
N ILE A 126 8.80 -9.13 -2.00
CA ILE A 126 8.73 -8.84 -3.44
C ILE A 126 8.71 -10.14 -4.24
N ASP A 127 9.54 -11.12 -3.89
CA ASP A 127 9.58 -12.42 -4.57
C ASP A 127 8.31 -13.23 -4.37
N ALA A 128 7.72 -13.19 -3.16
CA ALA A 128 6.42 -13.79 -2.90
C ALA A 128 5.31 -13.12 -3.73
N ALA A 129 5.35 -11.79 -3.89
CA ALA A 129 4.40 -11.06 -4.73
C ALA A 129 4.57 -11.36 -6.23
N LEU A 130 5.82 -11.56 -6.68
CA LEU A 130 6.13 -11.98 -8.04
C LEU A 130 5.60 -13.40 -8.31
N ALA A 131 5.87 -14.34 -7.40
CA ALA A 131 5.39 -15.72 -7.50
C ALA A 131 3.86 -15.80 -7.46
N ALA A 132 3.20 -14.92 -6.70
CA ALA A 132 1.75 -14.80 -6.66
C ALA A 132 1.14 -14.09 -7.89
N GLY A 133 1.97 -13.68 -8.87
CA GLY A 133 1.53 -12.98 -10.08
C GLY A 133 0.93 -11.59 -9.82
N LYS A 134 1.21 -10.99 -8.64
CA LYS A 134 0.66 -9.68 -8.25
C LYS A 134 1.47 -8.51 -8.81
N ILE A 135 2.72 -8.77 -9.19
CA ILE A 135 3.62 -7.82 -9.82
C ILE A 135 4.33 -8.49 -10.98
N THR A 136 4.77 -7.69 -11.96
CA THR A 136 5.62 -8.18 -13.06
C THR A 136 7.10 -8.26 -12.64
N ALA A 137 7.91 -8.98 -13.41
CA ALA A 137 9.35 -9.09 -13.17
C ALA A 137 10.05 -7.71 -13.18
N ASP A 138 9.65 -6.82 -14.08
CA ASP A 138 10.19 -5.46 -14.16
C ASP A 138 9.84 -4.63 -12.92
N GLN A 139 8.60 -4.78 -12.43
CA GLN A 139 8.16 -4.14 -11.21
C GLN A 139 8.92 -4.67 -9.99
N ALA A 140 9.16 -5.98 -9.93
CA ALA A 140 9.95 -6.59 -8.86
C ALA A 140 11.38 -6.03 -8.84
N THR A 141 12.04 -5.99 -10.00
CA THR A 141 13.40 -5.45 -10.15
C THR A 141 13.47 -3.98 -9.75
N ALA A 142 12.54 -3.16 -10.24
CA ALA A 142 12.46 -1.75 -9.88
C ALA A 142 12.21 -1.53 -8.37
N GLN A 143 11.40 -2.39 -7.74
CA GLN A 143 11.13 -2.32 -6.32
C GLN A 143 12.34 -2.71 -5.48
N LYS A 144 13.06 -3.79 -5.86
CA LYS A 144 14.29 -4.26 -5.21
C LYS A 144 15.39 -3.21 -5.28
N GLY A 145 15.59 -2.58 -6.45
CA GLY A 145 16.59 -1.51 -6.62
C GLY A 145 16.35 -0.30 -5.71
N LYS A 146 15.10 -0.04 -5.32
CA LYS A 146 14.73 1.05 -4.39
C LYS A 146 14.64 0.61 -2.92
N SER A 147 14.68 -0.69 -2.61
CA SER A 147 14.46 -1.21 -1.26
C SER A 147 15.52 -0.72 -0.27
N VAL A 148 16.80 -0.72 -0.65
CA VAL A 148 17.90 -0.25 0.20
C VAL A 148 17.68 1.22 0.60
N GLN A 149 17.43 2.10 -0.37
CA GLN A 149 17.21 3.51 -0.11
C GLN A 149 15.97 3.75 0.78
N ARG A 150 14.87 3.04 0.52
CA ARG A 150 13.65 3.14 1.34
C ARG A 150 13.89 2.68 2.78
N VAL A 151 14.60 1.57 2.98
CA VAL A 151 14.93 1.05 4.32
C VAL A 151 15.85 2.02 5.06
N THR A 152 16.91 2.50 4.41
CA THR A 152 17.82 3.49 4.98
C THR A 152 17.06 4.74 5.41
N ASN A 153 16.15 5.25 4.56
CA ASN A 153 15.30 6.39 4.91
C ASN A 153 14.36 6.07 6.07
N MET A 154 13.78 4.86 6.12
CA MET A 154 12.90 4.45 7.21
C MET A 154 13.64 4.30 8.55
N VAL A 155 14.88 3.81 8.52
CA VAL A 155 15.70 3.63 9.74
C VAL A 155 16.19 4.97 10.27
N ASN A 156 16.55 5.90 9.37
CA ASN A 156 17.11 7.20 9.73
C ASN A 156 16.05 8.24 10.09
N ASN A 157 14.83 8.14 9.57
CA ASN A 157 13.76 9.09 9.88
C ASN A 157 12.91 8.58 11.04
N VAL A 158 12.45 9.50 11.89
CA VAL A 158 11.43 9.20 12.89
C VAL A 158 10.22 8.70 12.10
N ARG A 159 9.67 7.54 12.48
CA ARG A 159 8.43 7.02 11.91
C ARG A 159 7.32 7.96 12.38
N GLY A 160 7.19 9.10 11.70
CA GLY A 160 6.27 10.17 12.04
C GLY A 160 4.86 9.63 11.96
N PHE A 161 4.33 9.19 13.10
CA PHE A 161 2.90 9.08 13.31
C PHE A 161 2.32 10.49 13.13
N GLY A 162 1.84 10.78 11.91
CA GLY A 162 0.93 11.92 11.69
C GLY A 162 1.52 13.23 11.17
N LYS A 163 2.77 13.32 10.70
CA LYS A 163 3.20 14.49 9.91
C LYS A 163 3.61 14.05 8.52
N LYS A 164 2.86 14.51 7.51
CA LYS A 164 3.23 14.44 6.09
C LYS A 164 4.53 15.22 5.87
N ALA A 165 5.66 14.65 6.26
CA ALA A 165 6.97 15.23 6.02
C ALA A 165 7.36 14.96 4.56
N ASN A 166 7.42 16.04 3.78
CA ASN A 166 8.05 16.19 2.47
C ASN A 166 8.00 14.99 1.51
N ARG A 167 6.93 14.95 0.70
CA ARG A 167 7.05 14.39 -0.65
C ARG A 167 7.81 15.42 -1.50
N PRO A 168 8.97 15.08 -2.10
CA PRO A 168 9.56 15.95 -3.11
C PRO A 168 8.56 16.02 -4.28
N GLY A 169 8.05 17.22 -4.55
CA GLY A 169 7.06 17.49 -5.60
C GLY A 169 5.71 18.06 -5.14
N VAL A 170 5.51 18.37 -3.86
CA VAL A 170 4.34 19.17 -3.44
C VAL A 170 4.76 20.63 -3.40
N LEU A 171 4.34 21.40 -4.40
CA LEU A 171 4.43 22.86 -4.41
C LEU A 171 3.88 23.41 -3.08
N PRO A 172 4.55 24.38 -2.44
CA PRO A 172 4.02 25.02 -1.24
C PRO A 172 2.63 25.57 -1.55
N LYS A 173 1.66 25.25 -0.68
CA LYS A 173 0.31 25.83 -0.73
C LYS A 173 0.47 27.36 -0.71
N PRO A 174 -0.13 28.13 -1.64
CA PRO A 174 -0.05 29.57 -1.59
C PRO A 174 -0.60 30.02 -0.23
N THR A 175 0.25 30.65 0.56
CA THR A 175 -0.17 31.44 1.72
C THR A 175 -1.18 32.43 1.19
N SER A 176 -2.41 32.37 1.71
CA SER A 176 -3.46 33.33 1.40
C SER A 176 -2.87 34.73 1.52
N ALA A 177 -2.81 35.45 0.39
CA ALA A 177 -2.41 36.83 0.37
C ALA A 177 -3.25 37.58 1.40
N SER A 178 -2.55 38.32 2.28
CA SER A 178 -3.16 39.31 3.15
C SER A 178 -4.06 40.20 2.30
N SER A 179 -5.37 40.16 2.56
CA SER A 179 -6.32 41.11 2.02
C SER A 179 -6.01 42.48 2.61
N THR A 180 -5.09 43.21 1.98
CA THR A 180 -4.95 44.65 2.22
C THR A 180 -6.18 45.30 1.63
N SER A 181 -7.13 45.60 2.52
CA SER A 181 -8.32 46.39 2.30
C SER A 181 -7.97 47.70 1.58
N PHE A 182 -8.49 47.86 0.36
CA PHE A 182 -8.57 49.14 -0.33
C PHE A 182 -9.47 50.06 0.52
N LYS A 183 -8.88 51.06 1.16
CA LYS A 183 -9.61 52.13 1.83
C LYS A 183 -9.64 53.31 0.86
N THR A 184 -10.82 53.55 0.29
CA THR A 184 -11.14 54.75 -0.49
C THR A 184 -11.19 55.96 0.44
N ALA A 185 -10.42 57.00 0.12
CA ALA A 185 -10.70 58.41 0.42
C ALA A 185 -9.93 59.25 -0.60
#